data_AF-A0A7V0IFL3-F1
#
_entry.id   AF-A0A7V0IFL3-F1
#
_cell.length_a   1.000
_cell.length_b   1.000
_cell.length_c   1.000
_cell.angle_alpha   90.00
_cell.angle_beta   90.00
_cell.angle_gamma   90.00
#
_symmetry.space_group_name_H-M   'P 1'
#
loop_
_entity.id
_entity.type
_entity.pdbx_description
1 polymer ?
#
loop_
_entity_poly.entity_id
_entity_poly.type
_entity_poly.pdbx_seq_one_letter_code
_entity_poly.pdbx_strand_id
1 'polypeptide(L)'
;MRLGSGIARVKEMLEMGIRVSLGVDGSASNDTSDMLAEVRQAMLLQRIKYGPDALTARDALKLATRGGADMLGFPLLGKIEVGAGADIIVFDLDHPQFVGALSDPVAAIVFTGYSHQVDLSIVNGQVLIRNGELLVADEEEIAARTNEIAKKLWSDLL
;
A
#
# COMPACT_ATOMS: atom_id res chain seq x y z
N MET A 1 -7.09 -11.26 -8.48
CA MET A 1 -7.69 -12.24 -7.55
C MET A 1 -9.19 -12.04 -7.40
N ARG A 2 -9.67 -10.85 -7.05
CA ARG A 2 -11.11 -10.55 -6.92
C ARG A 2 -11.97 -10.83 -8.15
N LEU A 3 -11.50 -10.42 -9.34
CA LEU A 3 -12.23 -10.56 -10.61
C LEU A 3 -11.84 -11.80 -11.43
N GLY A 4 -10.93 -12.65 -10.94
CA GLY A 4 -10.46 -13.83 -11.69
C GLY A 4 -9.68 -13.54 -12.98
N SER A 5 -9.24 -12.30 -13.23
CA SER A 5 -8.62 -11.88 -14.51
C SER A 5 -7.23 -12.48 -14.80
N GLY A 6 -6.58 -13.09 -13.80
CA GLY A 6 -5.26 -13.70 -13.92
C GLY A 6 -4.17 -13.00 -13.08
N ILE A 7 -2.92 -13.30 -13.42
CA ILE A 7 -1.72 -12.80 -12.73
C ILE A 7 -0.85 -12.05 -13.74
N ALA A 8 -0.62 -10.76 -13.50
CA ALA A 8 0.30 -9.96 -14.30
C ALA A 8 1.73 -10.53 -14.23
N ARG A 9 2.45 -10.52 -15.36
CA ARG A 9 3.83 -11.04 -15.51
C ARG A 9 4.87 -10.03 -14.98
N VAL A 10 4.69 -9.53 -13.75
CA VAL A 10 5.50 -8.44 -13.18
C VAL A 10 6.99 -8.78 -13.16
N LYS A 11 7.35 -9.99 -12.75
CA LYS A 11 8.75 -10.44 -12.74
C LYS A 11 9.41 -10.29 -14.13
N GLU A 12 8.73 -10.76 -15.16
CA GLU A 12 9.22 -10.70 -16.54
C GLU A 12 9.29 -9.25 -17.06
N MET A 13 8.30 -8.42 -16.73
CA MET A 13 8.32 -7.00 -17.07
C MET A 13 9.55 -6.30 -16.46
N LEU A 14 9.84 -6.57 -15.19
CA LEU A 14 11.00 -5.99 -14.50
C LEU A 14 12.32 -6.46 -15.14
N GLU A 15 12.44 -7.74 -15.52
CA GLU A 15 13.63 -8.26 -16.21
C GLU A 15 13.84 -7.65 -17.61
N MET A 16 12.75 -7.25 -18.27
CA MET A 16 12.80 -6.52 -19.54
C MET A 16 13.05 -5.01 -19.37
N GLY A 17 13.22 -4.52 -18.13
CA GLY A 17 13.40 -3.09 -17.85
C GLY A 17 12.13 -2.26 -18.01
N ILE A 18 10.96 -2.89 -18.06
CA ILE A 18 9.66 -2.19 -18.09
C ILE A 18 9.41 -1.59 -16.70
N ARG A 19 9.02 -0.31 -16.67
CA ARG A 19 8.59 0.36 -15.44
C ARG A 19 7.29 -0.27 -14.95
N VAL A 20 7.23 -0.63 -13.67
CA VAL A 20 6.04 -1.20 -13.02
C VAL A 20 5.79 -0.44 -11.72
N SER A 21 4.51 -0.18 -11.44
CA SER A 21 4.03 0.39 -10.18
C SER A 21 2.81 -0.41 -9.69
N LEU A 22 2.38 -0.17 -8.46
CA LEU A 22 1.18 -0.78 -7.88
C LEU A 22 0.04 0.24 -7.78
N GLY A 23 -1.19 -0.26 -7.90
CA GLY A 23 -2.40 0.49 -7.65
C GLY A 23 -3.44 -0.44 -7.04
N VAL A 24 -4.25 0.10 -6.14
CA VAL A 24 -5.30 -0.65 -5.43
C VAL A 24 -6.54 -0.91 -6.30
N ASP A 25 -6.70 -0.22 -7.43
CA ASP A 25 -7.96 -0.18 -8.21
C ASP A 25 -9.15 0.36 -7.38
N GLY A 26 -10.37 0.31 -7.90
CA GLY A 26 -11.55 0.83 -7.23
C GLY A 26 -12.06 -0.05 -6.06
N SER A 27 -12.76 0.58 -5.11
CA SER A 27 -13.40 -0.09 -3.97
C SER A 27 -14.51 -1.10 -4.36
N ALA A 28 -14.84 -1.24 -5.64
CA ALA A 28 -15.80 -2.23 -6.15
C ALA A 28 -15.11 -3.47 -6.79
N SER A 29 -13.79 -3.44 -6.96
CA SER A 29 -13.00 -4.47 -7.65
C SER A 29 -11.74 -4.92 -6.89
N ASN A 30 -11.46 -4.30 -5.75
CA ASN A 30 -10.46 -4.72 -4.75
C ASN A 30 -11.16 -5.04 -3.43
N ASP A 31 -11.90 -4.01 -3.01
CA ASP A 31 -12.75 -3.79 -1.84
C ASP A 31 -12.04 -3.14 -0.65
N THR A 32 -10.71 -2.97 -0.68
CA THR A 32 -9.93 -2.21 0.32
C THR A 32 -9.01 -1.18 -0.32
N SER A 33 -8.78 -0.03 0.32
CA SER A 33 -7.80 0.98 -0.12
C SER A 33 -6.44 0.79 0.57
N ASP A 34 -5.98 -0.47 0.64
CA ASP A 34 -4.82 -0.88 1.43
C ASP A 34 -3.60 -1.18 0.54
N MET A 35 -2.65 -0.26 0.53
CA MET A 35 -1.44 -0.38 -0.30
C MET A 35 -0.47 -1.45 0.20
N LEU A 36 -0.36 -1.71 1.51
CA LEU A 36 0.55 -2.74 2.02
C LEU A 36 0.03 -4.14 1.72
N ALA A 37 -1.29 -4.33 1.77
CA ALA A 37 -1.92 -5.54 1.28
C ALA A 37 -1.57 -5.76 -0.21
N GLU A 38 -1.64 -4.74 -1.07
CA GLU A 38 -1.25 -4.86 -2.48
C GLU A 38 0.24 -5.18 -2.67
N VAL A 39 1.13 -4.57 -1.88
CA VAL A 39 2.57 -4.89 -1.89
C VAL A 39 2.77 -6.38 -1.59
N ARG A 40 2.13 -6.89 -0.53
CA ARG A 40 2.22 -8.30 -0.14
C ARG A 40 1.64 -9.21 -1.22
N GLN A 41 0.45 -8.89 -1.74
CA GLN A 41 -0.22 -9.69 -2.76
C GLN A 41 0.59 -9.75 -4.05
N ALA A 42 1.14 -8.62 -4.52
CA ALA A 42 1.98 -8.58 -5.70
C ALA A 42 3.21 -9.50 -5.54
N MET A 43 3.89 -9.43 -4.39
CA MET A 43 5.02 -10.30 -4.08
C MET A 43 4.61 -11.79 -4.10
N LEU A 44 3.57 -12.17 -3.36
CA LEU A 44 3.15 -13.57 -3.23
C LEU A 44 2.68 -14.15 -4.57
N LEU A 45 1.96 -13.37 -5.38
CA LEU A 45 1.52 -13.78 -6.72
C LEU A 45 2.67 -14.01 -7.69
N GLN A 46 3.74 -13.22 -7.61
CA GLN A 46 4.93 -13.52 -8.40
C GLN A 46 5.66 -14.75 -7.87
N ARG A 47 5.72 -14.94 -6.55
CA ARG A 47 6.42 -16.09 -5.94
C ARG A 47 5.77 -17.43 -6.22
N ILE A 48 4.44 -17.50 -6.21
CA ILE A 48 3.74 -18.74 -6.54
C ILE A 48 3.98 -19.17 -8.01
N LYS A 49 4.16 -18.20 -8.91
CA LYS A 49 4.34 -18.46 -10.34
C LYS A 49 5.80 -18.68 -10.75
N TYR A 50 6.73 -17.90 -10.19
CA TYR A 50 8.13 -17.86 -10.63
C TYR A 50 9.14 -18.32 -9.56
N GLY A 51 8.67 -18.78 -8.40
CA GLY A 51 9.50 -19.29 -7.30
C GLY A 51 9.74 -18.27 -6.17
N PRO A 52 10.23 -18.73 -5.01
CA PRO A 52 10.27 -17.95 -3.77
C PRO A 52 11.09 -16.65 -3.87
N ASP A 53 12.04 -16.57 -4.79
CA ASP A 53 12.93 -15.40 -4.97
C ASP A 53 12.46 -14.46 -6.09
N ALA A 54 11.26 -14.68 -6.66
CA ALA A 54 10.76 -13.92 -7.80
C ALA A 54 10.69 -12.41 -7.53
N LEU A 55 10.13 -12.02 -6.39
CA LEU A 55 10.12 -10.66 -5.86
C LEU A 55 10.49 -10.72 -4.36
N THR A 56 11.42 -9.89 -3.93
CA THR A 56 11.68 -9.67 -2.50
C THR A 56 10.67 -8.68 -1.91
N ALA A 57 10.59 -8.61 -0.58
CA ALA A 57 9.78 -7.60 0.10
C ALA A 57 10.19 -6.17 -0.29
N ARG A 58 11.51 -5.93 -0.47
CA ARG A 58 12.05 -4.64 -0.92
C ARG A 58 11.69 -4.34 -2.37
N ASP A 59 11.69 -5.33 -3.26
CA ASP A 59 11.26 -5.13 -4.65
C ASP A 59 9.80 -4.73 -4.71
N ALA A 60 8.93 -5.45 -4.00
CA ALA A 60 7.50 -5.16 -3.97
C ALA A 60 7.23 -3.77 -3.35
N LEU A 61 7.89 -3.42 -2.26
CA LEU A 61 7.76 -2.10 -1.65
C LEU A 61 8.28 -0.98 -2.57
N LYS A 62 9.33 -1.24 -3.35
CA LYS A 62 9.83 -0.31 -4.37
C LYS A 62 8.76 -0.03 -5.43
N LEU A 63 7.95 -1.02 -5.84
CA LEU A 63 6.85 -0.80 -6.80
C LEU A 63 5.80 0.17 -6.26
N ALA A 64 5.49 0.11 -4.95
CA ALA A 64 4.53 0.99 -4.28
C ALA A 64 5.07 2.38 -3.89
N THR A 65 6.39 2.60 -3.99
CA THR A 65 7.03 3.87 -3.60
C THR A 65 7.69 4.52 -4.81
N ARG A 66 9.01 4.34 -4.97
CA ARG A 66 9.78 4.90 -6.09
C ARG A 66 9.23 4.50 -7.46
N GLY A 67 8.78 3.25 -7.62
CA GLY A 67 8.18 2.78 -8.87
C GLY A 67 6.93 3.55 -9.26
N GLY A 68 6.08 3.90 -8.29
CA GLY A 68 4.93 4.79 -8.49
C GLY A 68 5.36 6.21 -8.85
N ALA A 69 6.30 6.79 -8.11
CA ALA A 69 6.82 8.12 -8.39
C ALA A 69 7.44 8.23 -9.80
N ASP A 70 8.25 7.26 -10.20
CA ASP A 70 8.89 7.19 -11.53
C ASP A 70 7.87 6.98 -12.66
N MET A 71 6.78 6.25 -12.40
CA MET A 71 5.71 6.01 -13.37
C MET A 71 4.86 7.27 -13.58
N LEU A 72 4.54 7.98 -12.49
CA LEU A 72 3.69 9.18 -12.50
C LEU A 72 4.45 10.47 -12.82
N GLY A 73 5.79 10.43 -12.87
CA GLY A 73 6.60 11.60 -13.17
C GLY A 73 6.73 12.55 -11.97
N PHE A 74 6.82 12.01 -10.75
CA PHE A 74 7.05 12.77 -9.52
C PHE A 74 8.52 12.63 -9.06
N PRO A 75 9.47 13.41 -9.64
CA PRO A 75 10.90 13.20 -9.43
C PRO A 75 11.38 13.51 -8.02
N LEU A 76 10.56 14.18 -7.21
CA LEU A 76 10.87 14.53 -5.82
C LEU A 76 10.29 13.51 -4.83
N LEU A 77 9.45 12.57 -5.24
CA LEU A 77 8.78 11.63 -4.33
C LEU A 77 9.39 10.22 -4.39
N GLY A 78 8.95 9.35 -3.48
CA GLY A 78 9.34 7.94 -3.43
C GLY A 78 10.75 7.68 -2.91
N LYS A 79 11.37 8.66 -2.23
CA LYS A 79 12.74 8.59 -1.70
C LYS A 79 12.94 9.53 -0.52
N ILE A 80 13.87 9.14 0.36
CA ILE A 80 14.27 9.92 1.54
C ILE A 80 15.69 10.43 1.29
N GLU A 81 15.79 11.63 0.73
CA GLU A 81 17.05 12.32 0.42
C GLU A 81 16.87 13.84 0.53
N VAL A 82 17.97 14.57 0.75
CA VAL A 82 17.92 16.04 0.78
C VAL A 82 17.42 16.57 -0.56
N GLY A 83 16.41 17.43 -0.53
CA GLY A 83 15.77 17.99 -1.72
C GLY A 83 14.57 17.19 -2.25
N ALA A 84 14.26 16.02 -1.69
CA ALA A 84 13.02 15.30 -1.95
C ALA A 84 11.82 15.95 -1.24
N GLY A 85 10.61 15.59 -1.68
CA GLY A 85 9.37 15.94 -1.01
C GLY A 85 9.27 15.25 0.34
N ALA A 86 8.71 15.95 1.33
CA ALA A 86 8.53 15.44 2.69
C ALA A 86 7.29 14.56 2.81
N ASP A 87 7.29 13.44 2.07
CA ASP A 87 6.27 12.40 2.08
C ASP A 87 6.84 11.17 2.82
N ILE A 88 6.43 10.97 4.07
CA ILE A 88 7.04 10.00 4.98
C ILE A 88 5.94 9.19 5.67
N ILE A 89 6.09 7.88 5.63
CA ILE A 89 5.27 6.93 6.39
C ILE A 89 6.15 6.23 7.41
N VAL A 90 5.69 6.13 8.65
CA VAL A 90 6.36 5.39 9.73
C VAL A 90 5.43 4.31 10.26
N PHE A 91 6.01 3.15 10.55
CA PHE A 91 5.33 2.02 11.16
C PHE A 91 5.95 1.79 12.55
N ASP A 92 5.09 1.63 13.55
CA ASP A 92 5.51 1.16 14.87
C ASP A 92 5.72 -0.36 14.83
N LEU A 93 6.97 -0.79 15.01
CA LEU A 93 7.36 -2.20 14.96
C LEU A 93 7.27 -2.91 16.30
N ASP A 94 6.93 -2.19 17.38
CA ASP A 94 6.70 -2.78 18.70
C ASP A 94 5.30 -3.42 18.81
N HIS A 95 4.44 -3.22 17.80
CA HIS A 95 3.13 -3.84 17.74
C HIS A 95 3.20 -5.39 17.68
N PRO A 96 2.30 -6.13 18.37
CA PRO A 96 2.31 -7.60 18.41
C PRO A 96 2.37 -8.31 17.06
N GLN A 97 1.94 -7.66 15.97
CA GLN A 97 1.96 -8.20 14.61
C GLN A 97 3.37 -8.40 14.03
N PHE A 98 4.41 -7.85 14.67
CA PHE A 98 5.80 -7.95 14.23
C PHE A 98 6.69 -8.79 15.15
N VAL A 99 6.14 -9.34 16.24
CA VAL A 99 6.89 -10.13 17.22
C VAL A 99 7.57 -11.32 16.54
N GLY A 100 8.89 -11.43 16.75
CA GLY A 100 9.72 -12.49 16.18
C GLY A 100 10.14 -12.28 14.71
N ALA A 101 9.69 -11.22 14.04
CA ALA A 101 9.97 -10.95 12.63
C ALA A 101 11.07 -9.89 12.39
N LEU A 102 11.64 -9.31 13.44
CA LEU A 102 12.53 -8.14 13.35
C LEU A 102 13.97 -8.44 12.86
N SER A 103 14.28 -9.67 12.47
CA SER A 103 15.55 -9.97 11.79
C SER A 103 15.69 -9.21 10.46
N ASP A 104 14.57 -8.85 9.83
CA ASP A 104 14.48 -7.88 8.75
C ASP A 104 13.20 -7.02 8.90
N PRO A 105 13.30 -5.79 9.43
CA PRO A 105 12.17 -4.89 9.65
C PRO A 105 11.33 -4.61 8.41
N VAL A 106 11.95 -4.50 7.23
CA VAL A 106 11.22 -4.25 5.97
C VAL A 106 10.43 -5.49 5.57
N ALA A 107 11.03 -6.66 5.73
CA ALA A 107 10.33 -7.91 5.50
C ALA A 107 9.17 -8.09 6.50
N ALA A 108 9.34 -7.72 7.77
CA ALA A 108 8.29 -7.80 8.78
C ALA A 108 7.04 -7.01 8.37
N ILE A 109 7.21 -5.75 7.94
CA ILE A 109 6.10 -4.90 7.46
C ILE A 109 5.32 -5.58 6.33
N VAL A 110 6.01 -6.22 5.38
CA VAL A 110 5.37 -6.83 4.20
C VAL A 110 4.80 -8.23 4.48
N PHE A 111 5.46 -9.04 5.31
CA PHE A 111 5.12 -10.45 5.52
C PHE A 111 4.24 -10.73 6.74
N THR A 112 4.21 -9.88 7.76
CA THR A 112 3.54 -10.21 9.02
C THR A 112 2.49 -9.20 9.46
N GLY A 113 2.58 -7.95 9.01
CA GLY A 113 1.55 -6.94 9.27
C GLY A 113 0.17 -7.39 8.80
N TYR A 114 -0.85 -7.14 9.63
CA TYR A 114 -2.26 -7.40 9.31
C TYR A 114 -3.13 -6.15 9.46
N SER A 115 -2.79 -5.24 10.37
CA SER A 115 -3.54 -3.98 10.53
C SER A 115 -3.18 -2.99 9.42
N HIS A 116 -1.94 -3.07 8.92
CA HIS A 116 -1.32 -2.11 8.01
C HIS A 116 -1.49 -0.64 8.43
N GLN A 117 -1.80 -0.41 9.71
CA GLN A 117 -1.98 0.90 10.29
C GLN A 117 -0.62 1.59 10.36
N VAL A 118 -0.57 2.81 9.85
CA VAL A 118 0.61 3.67 9.91
C VAL A 118 0.59 4.44 11.24
N ASP A 119 1.74 4.56 11.88
CA ASP A 119 1.86 5.32 13.13
C ASP A 119 1.94 6.83 12.84
N LEU A 120 2.73 7.20 11.84
CA LEU A 120 2.92 8.58 11.40
C LEU A 120 2.81 8.65 9.87
N SER A 121 2.02 9.61 9.39
CA SER A 121 1.94 9.98 7.97
C SER A 121 2.23 11.46 7.84
N ILE A 122 3.22 11.78 7.00
CA ILE A 122 3.58 13.14 6.62
C ILE A 122 3.42 13.23 5.11
N VAL A 123 2.70 14.25 4.64
CA VAL A 123 2.55 14.56 3.21
C VAL A 123 2.92 16.03 3.00
N ASN A 124 3.89 16.28 2.13
CA ASN A 124 4.44 17.60 1.86
C ASN A 124 4.80 18.37 3.15
N GLY A 125 5.36 17.67 4.15
CA GLY A 125 5.76 18.24 5.44
C GLY A 125 4.61 18.45 6.44
N GLN A 126 3.37 18.13 6.08
CA GLN A 126 2.21 18.21 6.97
C GLN A 126 1.93 16.85 7.59
N VAL A 127 1.79 16.82 8.92
CA VAL A 127 1.44 15.59 9.65
C VAL A 127 -0.06 15.36 9.50
N LEU A 128 -0.43 14.25 8.86
CA LEU A 128 -1.82 13.85 8.66
C LEU A 128 -2.29 12.77 9.64
N ILE A 129 -1.38 11.87 10.04
CA ILE A 129 -1.63 10.81 11.03
C ILE A 129 -0.53 10.86 12.07
N ARG A 130 -0.85 10.69 13.35
CA ARG A 130 0.12 10.55 14.45
C ARG A 130 -0.41 9.59 15.50
N ASN A 131 0.44 8.69 16.00
CA ASN A 131 0.07 7.63 16.94
C ASN A 131 -1.09 6.76 16.42
N GLY A 132 -1.17 6.57 15.09
CA GLY A 132 -2.25 5.84 14.44
C GLY A 132 -3.58 6.61 14.29
N GLU A 133 -3.66 7.86 14.76
CA GLU A 133 -4.89 8.68 14.69
C GLU A 133 -4.85 9.68 13.53
N LEU A 134 -5.95 9.78 12.77
CA LEU A 134 -6.13 10.75 11.71
C LEU A 134 -6.38 12.16 12.29
N LEU A 135 -5.55 13.14 11.91
CA LEU A 135 -5.59 14.49 12.48
C LEU A 135 -6.40 15.49 11.65
N VAL A 136 -6.75 15.14 10.42
CA VAL A 136 -7.28 16.09 9.41
C VAL A 136 -8.74 15.85 9.05
N ALA A 137 -9.38 14.81 9.59
CA ALA A 137 -10.80 14.55 9.42
C ALA A 137 -11.34 13.67 10.56
N ASP A 138 -12.65 13.71 10.75
CA ASP A 138 -13.37 12.85 11.69
C ASP A 138 -13.78 11.54 10.99
N GLU A 139 -13.19 10.43 11.42
CA GLU A 139 -13.45 9.11 10.84
C GLU A 139 -14.88 8.63 11.09
N GLU A 140 -15.47 8.95 12.26
CA GLU A 140 -16.85 8.56 12.59
C GLU A 140 -17.85 9.33 11.72
N GLU A 141 -17.63 10.62 11.50
CA GLU A 141 -18.44 11.44 10.61
C GLU A 141 -18.37 10.92 9.16
N ILE A 142 -17.16 10.64 8.66
CA ILE A 142 -16.95 10.09 7.32
C ILE A 142 -17.68 8.75 7.17
N ALA A 143 -17.55 7.86 8.15
CA ALA A 143 -18.20 6.56 8.14
C ALA A 143 -19.73 6.69 8.15
N ALA A 144 -20.29 7.54 9.03
CA ALA A 144 -21.72 7.77 9.12
C ALA A 144 -22.29 8.31 7.80
N ARG A 145 -21.65 9.35 7.25
CA ARG A 145 -22.07 9.97 5.98
C ARG A 145 -21.98 9.00 4.81
N THR A 146 -20.92 8.20 4.73
CA THR A 146 -20.75 7.21 3.65
C THR A 146 -21.82 6.13 3.72
N ASN A 147 -22.17 5.67 4.93
CA ASN A 147 -23.26 4.71 5.14
C ASN A 147 -24.63 5.28 4.74
N GLU A 148 -24.90 6.56 5.00
CA GLU A 148 -26.13 7.21 4.52
C GLU A 148 -26.20 7.28 2.99
N ILE A 149 -25.09 7.65 2.33
CA ILE A 149 -25.01 7.71 0.87
C ILE A 149 -25.24 6.32 0.27
N ALA A 150 -24.59 5.29 0.83
CA ALA A 150 -24.77 3.91 0.40
C ALA A 150 -26.25 3.48 0.53
N LYS A 151 -26.91 3.75 1.66
CA LYS A 151 -28.34 3.43 1.83
C LYS A 151 -29.23 4.10 0.77
N LYS A 152 -28.97 5.37 0.44
CA LYS A 152 -29.72 6.09 -0.60
C LYS A 152 -29.52 5.49 -1.99
N LEU A 153 -28.27 5.18 -2.35
CA LEU A 153 -27.95 4.52 -3.62
C LEU A 153 -28.69 3.19 -3.78
N TRP A 154 -28.79 2.42 -2.69
CA TRP A 154 -29.51 1.15 -2.70
C TRP A 154 -31.03 1.32 -2.78
N SER A 155 -31.60 2.35 -2.13
CA SER A 155 -33.05 2.60 -2.21
C SER A 155 -33.48 3.06 -3.60
N ASP A 156 -32.62 3.78 -4.33
CA ASP A 156 -32.93 4.27 -5.68
C ASP A 156 -32.80 3.17 -6.75
N LEU A 157 -32.19 2.03 -6.41
CA LEU A 157 -32.02 0.86 -7.29
C LEU A 157 -33.16 -0.17 -7.17
N LEU A 158 -34.05 -0.02 -6.17
CA LEU A 158 -35.20 -0.89 -5.92
C LEU A 158 -36.51 -0.21 -6.33
#